data_AF-A0A949VIG0-F1
#
_entry.id   AF-A0A949VIG0-F1
#
_cell.length_a   1.000
_cell.length_b   1.000
_cell.length_c   1.000
_cell.angle_alpha   90.00
_cell.angle_beta   90.00
_cell.angle_gamma   90.00
#
_symmetry.space_group_name_H-M   'P 1'
#
loop_
_entity.id
_entity.type
_entity.pdbx_description
1 polymer ?
#
loop_
_entity_poly.entity_id
_entity_poly.type
_entity_poly.pdbx_seq_one_letter_code
_entity_poly.pdbx_strand_id
1 'polypeptide(L)' 'MLRFGTVKLIEIIGEAANMLTKEVRTSHPEVPWNLIIGMRHRLVHDYFRIDTSVVAEVVGIHIPRTQG' A
#
# COMPACT_ATOMS: atom_id res chain seq x y z
N MET A 1 9.50 -12.51 -7.41
CA MET A 1 8.50 -12.19 -8.46
C MET A 1 7.06 -12.43 -7.98
N LEU A 2 6.66 -13.64 -7.57
CA LEU A 2 5.29 -13.95 -7.10
C LEU A 2 4.78 -13.06 -5.94
N ARG A 3 5.65 -12.72 -4.99
CA ARG A 3 5.27 -11.94 -3.78
C ARG A 3 4.79 -10.51 -4.08
N PHE A 4 5.33 -9.88 -5.13
CA PHE A 4 4.95 -8.53 -5.56
C PHE A 4 3.58 -8.54 -6.26
N GLY A 5 3.33 -9.54 -7.11
CA GLY A 5 2.07 -9.68 -7.83
C GLY A 5 0.87 -9.87 -6.89
N THR A 6 1.03 -10.72 -5.87
CA THR A 6 -0.02 -10.94 -4.87
C THR A 6 -0.38 -9.66 -4.11
N VAL A 7 0.61 -8.88 -3.66
CA VAL A 7 0.36 -7.61 -2.97
C VAL A 7 -0.36 -6.63 -3.89
N LYS A 8 0.08 -6.51 -5.14
CA LYS A 8 -0.53 -5.59 -6.09
C LYS A 8 -2.00 -5.93 -6.40
N LEU A 9 -2.32 -7.21 -6.49
CA LEU A 9 -3.70 -7.66 -6.67
C LEU A 9 -4.58 -7.29 -5.47
N ILE A 10 -4.06 -7.43 -4.24
CA ILE A 10 -4.81 -7.06 -3.03
C ILE A 10 -5.03 -5.54 -2.96
N GLU A 11 -4.04 -4.72 -3.36
CA GLU A 11 -4.21 -3.27 -3.48
C GLU A 11 -5.33 -2.90 -4.46
N ILE A 12 -5.34 -3.52 -5.65
CA ILE A 12 -6.35 -3.27 -6.69
C ILE A 12 -7.75 -3.64 -6.18
N ILE A 13 -7.88 -4.78 -5.50
CA ILE A 13 -9.15 -5.23 -4.91
C ILE A 13 -9.61 -4.24 -3.83
N GLY A 14 -8.71 -3.78 -2.97
CA GLY A 14 -9.01 -2.80 -1.92
C GLY A 14 -9.47 -1.44 -2.49
N GLU A 15 -8.82 -0.96 -3.54
CA GLU A 15 -9.20 0.28 -4.25
C GLU A 15 -10.57 0.14 -4.91
N ALA A 16 -10.79 -0.96 -5.64
CA ALA A 16 -12.07 -1.24 -6.29
C ALA A 16 -13.22 -1.30 -5.28
N ALA A 17 -13.01 -1.96 -4.13
CA ALA A 17 -13.98 -2.02 -3.05
C ALA A 17 -14.29 -0.65 -2.44
N ASN A 18 -13.31 0.26 -2.38
CA ASN A 18 -13.49 1.61 -1.86
C ASN A 18 -14.29 2.52 -2.81
N MET A 19 -14.21 2.26 -4.12
CA MET A 19 -14.96 2.98 -5.15
C MET A 19 -16.42 2.56 -5.24
N LEU A 20 -16.81 1.42 -4.65
CA LEU A 20 -18.21 0.99 -4.61
C LEU A 20 -19.05 1.96 -3.77
N THR A 21 -20.27 2.22 -4.27
CA THR A 21 -21.22 3.08 -3.56
C THR A 21 -21.63 2.46 -2.22
N LYS A 22 -22.23 3.27 -1.36
CA LYS A 22 -22.68 2.78 -0.06
C LYS A 22 -23.80 1.76 -0.24
N GLU A 23 -24.70 1.99 -1.20
CA GLU A 23 -25.85 1.14 -1.51
C GLU A 23 -25.40 -0.28 -1.86
N VAL A 24 -24.39 -0.42 -2.74
CA VAL A 24 -23.81 -1.72 -3.14
C VAL A 24 -23.18 -2.43 -1.95
N ARG A 25 -22.44 -1.71 -1.10
CA ARG A 25 -21.83 -2.32 0.09
C ARG A 25 -22.87 -2.73 1.13
N THR A 26 -23.95 -1.96 1.26
CA THR A 26 -25.05 -2.30 2.17
C THR A 26 -25.93 -3.44 1.66
N SER A 27 -26.02 -3.66 0.34
CA SER A 27 -26.77 -4.78 -0.24
C SER A 27 -26.04 -6.12 -0.13
N HIS A 28 -24.75 -6.09 0.23
CA HIS A 28 -23.89 -7.26 0.38
C HIS A 28 -23.17 -7.27 1.75
N PRO A 29 -23.90 -7.36 2.87
CA PRO A 29 -23.32 -7.31 4.21
C PRO A 29 -22.46 -8.54 4.55
N GLU A 30 -22.59 -9.63 3.80
CA GLU A 30 -21.77 -10.85 3.92
C GLU A 30 -20.30 -10.61 3.52
N VAL A 31 -20.04 -9.59 2.72
CA VAL A 31 -18.69 -9.23 2.29
C VAL A 31 -18.07 -8.28 3.32
N PRO A 32 -16.86 -8.57 3.85
CA PRO A 32 -16.22 -7.74 4.86
C PRO A 32 -15.56 -6.49 4.25
N TRP A 33 -16.37 -5.57 3.71
CA TRP A 33 -15.92 -4.39 2.95
C TRP A 33 -14.86 -3.56 3.69
N ASN A 34 -15.08 -3.29 4.97
CA ASN A 34 -14.15 -2.49 5.78
C ASN A 34 -12.78 -3.16 5.92
N LEU A 35 -12.75 -4.50 6.00
CA LEU A 35 -11.50 -5.26 6.04
C LEU A 35 -10.79 -5.18 4.68
N ILE A 36 -11.52 -5.37 3.58
CA ILE A 36 -10.98 -5.34 2.21
C ILE A 36 -10.40 -3.97 1.87
N ILE A 37 -11.12 -2.90 2.19
CA ILE A 37 -10.66 -1.51 2.01
C ILE A 37 -9.46 -1.24 2.93
N GLY A 38 -9.50 -1.72 4.18
CA GLY A 38 -8.42 -1.55 5.15
C GLY A 38 -7.12 -2.27 4.79
N MET A 39 -7.19 -3.41 4.08
CA MET A 39 -6.01 -4.16 3.64
C MET A 39 -5.08 -3.32 2.76
N ARG A 40 -5.63 -2.46 1.90
CA ARG A 40 -4.85 -1.48 1.12
C ARG A 40 -3.99 -0.59 2.02
N HIS A 41 -4.58 0.00 3.05
CA HIS A 41 -3.86 0.90 3.96
C HIS A 41 -2.74 0.19 4.71
N ARG A 42 -2.97 -1.06 5.14
CA ARG A 42 -1.97 -1.84 5.85
C ARG A 42 -0.83 -2.28 4.93
N LEU A 43 -1.13 -2.73 3.71
CA LEU A 43 -0.12 -3.16 2.75
C LEU A 43 0.75 -2.01 2.25
N VAL A 44 0.16 -0.83 2.03
CA VAL A 44 0.92 0.38 1.71
C VAL A 44 1.83 0.76 2.88
N HIS A 45 1.31 0.82 4.11
CA HIS A 45 2.14 1.12 5.30
C HIS A 45 3.25 0.09 5.55
N ASP A 46 3.00 -1.20 5.36
CA ASP A 46 4.01 -2.25 5.51
C ASP A 46 5.04 -2.22 4.37
N TYR A 47 4.65 -1.80 3.15
CA TYR A 47 5.60 -1.51 2.06
C TYR A 47 6.50 -0.31 2.38
N PHE A 48 5.97 0.67 3.11
CA PHE A 48 6.67 1.86 3.57
C PHE A 48 7.41 1.69 4.91
N ARG A 49 7.64 0.45 5.38
CA ARG A 49 8.81 0.20 6.26
C ARG A 49 10.09 0.32 5.43
N ILE A 50 10.29 1.51 4.90
CA ILE A 50 11.59 2.01 4.49
C ILE A 50 12.42 2.00 5.76
N ASP A 51 13.46 1.19 5.78
CA ASP A 51 14.48 1.31 6.79
C ASP A 51 15.14 2.67 6.60
N THR A 52 14.83 3.60 7.49
CA THR A 52 15.34 4.97 7.43
C THR A 52 16.86 5.00 7.57
N SER A 53 17.48 3.96 8.14
CA SER A 53 18.94 3.81 8.16
C SER A 53 19.49 3.51 6.76
N VAL A 54 18.83 2.65 5.98
CA VAL A 54 19.20 2.34 4.59
C VAL A 54 19.01 3.56 3.69
N VAL A 55 17.95 4.34 3.91
CA VAL A 55 17.77 5.60 3.15
C VAL A 55 18.80 6.64 3.54
N ALA A 56 19.14 6.79 4.83
CA ALA A 56 20.20 7.69 5.26
C ALA A 56 21.57 7.27 4.70
N GLU A 57 21.84 5.97 4.62
CA GLU A 57 23.04 5.41 3.98
C GLU A 57 23.08 5.73 2.48
N VAL A 58 22.00 5.43 1.75
CA VAL A 58 21.91 5.70 0.30
C VAL A 58 22.04 7.20 0.00
N VAL A 59 21.42 8.07 0.81
CA VAL A 59 21.57 9.53 0.69
C VAL A 59 23.00 9.96 0.96
N GLY A 60 23.67 9.38 1.96
CA GLY A 60 25.07 9.69 2.30
C GLY A 60 26.08 9.20 1.25
N ILE A 61 25.78 8.12 0.54
CA ILE A 61 26.67 7.49 -0.45
C ILE A 61 26.45 8.03 -1.87
N HIS A 62 25.19 8.22 -2.29
CA HIS A 62 24.83 8.46 -3.69
C HIS A 62 24.45 9.89 -4.03
N ILE A 63 24.28 10.77 -3.03
CA ILE A 63 24.14 12.21 -3.28
C ILE A 63 25.49 12.85 -2.95
N PRO A 64 26.38 13.08 -3.95
CA PRO A 64 27.58 13.85 -3.69
C PRO A 64 27.11 15.21 -3.18
N ARG A 65 27.65 15.63 -2.02
CA ARG A 65 27.45 16.96 -1.47
C ARG A 65 27.75 17.94 -2.61
N THR A 66 26.73 18.54 -3.21
CA THR A 66 26.90 19.64 -4.15
C THR A 66 27.53 20.76 -3.34
N GLN A 67 28.85 20.83 -3.40
CA GLN A 67 29.59 22.00 -2.98
C GLN A 67 29.17 23.10 -3.95
N GLY A 68 28.73 24.23 -3.39
CA GLY A 68 28.38 25.42 -4.16
C GLY A 68 29.53 25.95 -5.00
#